data_AF-A0AAW6KLB0-F1
#
_entry.id   AF-A0AAW6KLB0-F1
#
_cell.length_a   1.000
_cell.length_b   1.000
_cell.length_c   1.000
_cell.angle_alpha   90.00
_cell.angle_beta   90.00
_cell.angle_gamma   90.00
#
_symmetry.space_group_name_H-M   'P 1'
#
loop_
_entity.id
_entity.type
_entity.pdbx_description
1 polymer ?
#
loop_
_entity_poly.entity_id
_entity_poly.type
_entity_poly.pdbx_seq_one_letter_code
_entity_poly.pdbx_strand_id
1 'polypeptide(L)'
;MPAEKELYERIRRIQEGGAQKYHEANEKKGKLFVRDRLKLLLDEGLDLEDAFFANCMADGLPADGVVTGIGKIGGRTVCVMANDSTVKAGSWGARTVEKIIRIQETAEKLNCPLLYLVDSAGARITDQVDMFPGRRGAGRIFYQQVKLSGRIPQICLLFGPSAAGGAYIPAFCDIVIMVEGNASMYLGSPRMAEMVIGEKVSLEEMGGARMHCSVSGCGDILAETEEDAIKSARRYLSYFPPNYTEKAPVIEAKPALPFDRPLEEIIPKNQNAPFQMMDLIDRIIDEASFYEIKKLFAPELITGLARIHGQPVGIIANQPRVKGGVLFHDSADKAAKFINLCDAYHIPLLFLADIPGFMIGTKVERAGIIRHGAKMISAMAEATVPKISVIVRKAYGAGLYTMAGPAFEPDCCLALPTAQIAVMGPEAAVNAVYAKKIAQLPEEERSAFIAEKREEYQKDIDIYRLASEMIVDGVIPADSLRTELIKRLNAYMTKYMIFTERKHPVYPV
;
A
#
# COMPACT_ATOMS: atom_id res chain seq x y z
N MET A 1 -34.76 -40.34 -10.81
CA MET A 1 -35.60 -39.12 -10.65
C MET A 1 -35.76 -38.60 -9.20
N PRO A 2 -35.57 -39.37 -8.12
CA PRO A 2 -35.51 -38.80 -6.75
C PRO A 2 -34.19 -38.09 -6.41
N ALA A 3 -33.05 -38.69 -6.78
CA ALA A 3 -31.72 -38.17 -6.44
C ALA A 3 -31.39 -36.82 -7.10
N GLU A 4 -31.81 -36.61 -8.36
CA GLU A 4 -31.64 -35.32 -9.06
C GLU A 4 -32.51 -34.22 -8.44
N LYS A 5 -33.74 -34.54 -8.03
CA LYS A 5 -34.61 -33.56 -7.36
C LYS A 5 -34.00 -33.12 -6.03
N GLU A 6 -33.50 -34.07 -5.23
CA GLU A 6 -32.81 -33.77 -3.97
C GLU A 6 -31.56 -32.92 -4.19
N LEU A 7 -30.79 -33.21 -5.25
CA LEU A 7 -29.62 -32.41 -5.62
C LEU A 7 -30.01 -30.95 -5.88
N TYR A 8 -31.04 -30.69 -6.71
CA TYR A 8 -31.47 -29.32 -7.02
C TYR A 8 -32.06 -28.59 -5.80
N GLU A 9 -32.77 -29.29 -4.92
CA GLU A 9 -33.26 -28.71 -3.65
C GLU A 9 -32.09 -28.30 -2.74
N ARG A 10 -31.05 -29.13 -2.63
CA ARG A 10 -29.84 -28.80 -1.88
C ARG A 10 -29.07 -27.64 -2.50
N ILE A 11 -28.95 -27.60 -3.83
CA ILE A 11 -28.30 -26.49 -4.54
C ILE A 11 -29.01 -25.18 -4.24
N ARG A 12 -30.33 -25.15 -4.38
CA ARG A 12 -31.14 -23.97 -4.10
C ARG A 12 -30.94 -23.50 -2.66
N ARG A 13 -31.04 -24.41 -1.68
CA ARG A 13 -30.84 -24.10 -0.26
C ARG A 13 -29.44 -23.53 0.04
N ILE A 14 -28.40 -24.05 -0.61
CA ILE A 14 -27.03 -23.53 -0.43
C ILE A 14 -26.88 -22.14 -1.05
N GLN A 15 -27.52 -21.89 -2.19
CA GLN A 15 -27.50 -20.58 -2.85
C GLN A 15 -28.31 -19.51 -2.12
N GLU A 16 -29.39 -19.90 -1.44
CA GLU A 16 -30.21 -19.01 -0.61
C GLU A 16 -29.43 -18.42 0.58
N GLY A 17 -28.39 -19.12 1.06
CA GLY A 17 -27.56 -18.65 2.17
C GLY A 17 -28.21 -18.91 3.53
N GLY A 18 -27.91 -18.04 4.50
CA GLY A 18 -28.29 -18.22 5.89
C GLY A 18 -29.74 -17.87 6.23
N ALA A 19 -29.97 -17.52 7.49
CA ALA A 19 -31.33 -17.22 7.97
C ALA A 19 -31.78 -15.80 7.56
N GLN A 20 -33.07 -15.63 7.26
CA GLN A 20 -33.69 -14.37 6.82
C GLN A 20 -33.30 -13.14 7.66
N LYS A 21 -33.21 -13.29 8.98
CA LYS A 21 -32.80 -12.21 9.89
C LYS A 21 -31.44 -11.58 9.54
N TYR A 22 -30.52 -12.35 8.96
CA TYR A 22 -29.22 -11.84 8.54
C TYR A 22 -29.30 -11.16 7.17
N HIS A 23 -30.20 -11.61 6.29
CA HIS A 23 -30.49 -10.89 5.04
C HIS A 23 -31.04 -9.50 5.35
N GLU A 24 -32.07 -9.41 6.19
CA GLU A 24 -32.67 -8.13 6.60
C GLU A 24 -31.64 -7.22 7.31
N ALA A 25 -30.74 -7.79 8.12
CA ALA A 25 -29.71 -7.02 8.81
C ALA A 25 -28.64 -6.47 7.83
N ASN A 26 -28.31 -7.22 6.78
CA ASN A 26 -27.38 -6.78 5.74
C ASN A 26 -28.03 -5.73 4.84
N GLU A 27 -29.29 -5.91 4.44
CA GLU A 27 -30.05 -4.94 3.65
C GLU A 27 -30.19 -3.60 4.37
N LYS A 28 -30.49 -3.61 5.68
CA LYS A 28 -30.55 -2.39 6.50
C LYS A 28 -29.22 -1.62 6.56
N LYS A 29 -28.10 -2.29 6.29
CA LYS A 29 -26.75 -1.71 6.23
C LYS A 29 -26.29 -1.39 4.81
N GLY A 30 -27.14 -1.63 3.81
CA GLY A 30 -26.81 -1.45 2.40
C GLY A 30 -25.71 -2.39 1.90
N LYS A 31 -25.52 -3.56 2.52
CA LYS A 31 -24.50 -4.53 2.13
C LYS A 31 -24.96 -5.38 0.95
N LEU A 32 -24.04 -5.67 0.03
CA LEU A 32 -24.29 -6.66 -1.03
C LEU A 32 -24.14 -8.08 -0.47
N PHE A 33 -24.86 -9.03 -1.07
CA PHE A 33 -24.69 -10.44 -0.76
C PHE A 33 -23.43 -11.01 -1.42
N VAL A 34 -22.84 -12.04 -0.81
CA VAL A 34 -21.55 -12.61 -1.23
C VAL A 34 -21.50 -12.99 -2.71
N ARG A 35 -22.58 -13.59 -3.23
CA ARG A 35 -22.66 -14.01 -4.64
C ARG A 35 -22.82 -12.82 -5.59
N ASP A 36 -23.41 -11.73 -5.14
CA ASP A 36 -23.52 -10.51 -5.95
C ASP A 36 -22.21 -9.73 -5.98
N ARG A 37 -21.47 -9.68 -4.86
CA ARG A 37 -20.08 -9.19 -4.82
C ARG A 37 -19.21 -9.94 -5.83
N LEU A 38 -19.34 -11.27 -5.91
CA LEU A 38 -18.57 -12.09 -6.85
C LEU A 38 -18.94 -11.84 -8.31
N LYS A 39 -20.22 -11.64 -8.64
CA LYS A 39 -20.67 -11.27 -10.00
C LYS A 39 -20.13 -9.91 -10.44
N LEU A 40 -20.03 -8.95 -9.52
CA LEU A 40 -19.46 -7.62 -9.82
C LEU A 40 -17.93 -7.67 -9.95
N LEU A 41 -17.28 -8.54 -9.18
CA LEU A 41 -15.83 -8.65 -9.15
C LEU A 41 -15.26 -9.39 -10.36
N LEU A 42 -15.87 -10.50 -10.75
CA LEU A 42 -15.38 -11.42 -11.78
C LEU A 42 -16.02 -11.13 -13.13
N ASP A 43 -15.29 -11.36 -14.22
CA ASP A 43 -15.73 -10.99 -15.58
C ASP A 43 -17.05 -11.67 -16.00
N GLU A 44 -17.22 -12.96 -15.68
CA GLU A 44 -18.42 -13.75 -15.99
C GLU A 44 -19.00 -14.43 -14.73
N GLY A 45 -18.62 -13.94 -13.54
CA GLY A 45 -18.88 -14.62 -12.27
C GLY A 45 -17.87 -15.73 -11.96
N LEU A 46 -18.24 -16.66 -11.09
CA LEU A 46 -17.40 -17.81 -10.73
C LEU A 46 -17.43 -18.87 -11.85
N ASP A 47 -16.24 -19.24 -12.34
CA ASP A 47 -16.07 -20.36 -13.26
C ASP A 47 -16.19 -21.69 -12.52
N LEU A 48 -15.58 -21.77 -11.33
CA LEU A 48 -15.52 -22.97 -10.51
C LEU A 48 -15.75 -22.62 -9.04
N GLU A 49 -16.72 -23.27 -8.40
CA GLU A 49 -16.94 -23.17 -6.94
C GLU A 49 -16.58 -24.49 -6.25
N ASP A 50 -15.55 -24.45 -5.43
CA ASP A 50 -15.06 -25.63 -4.72
C ASP A 50 -15.77 -25.82 -3.38
N ALA A 51 -16.02 -27.10 -3.04
CA ALA A 51 -16.66 -27.51 -1.80
C ALA A 51 -18.00 -26.77 -1.55
N PHE A 52 -18.78 -26.59 -2.61
CA PHE A 52 -20.12 -25.99 -2.58
C PHE A 52 -21.04 -26.64 -1.52
N PHE A 53 -21.01 -27.97 -1.43
CA PHE A 53 -21.82 -28.76 -0.48
C PHE A 53 -21.23 -28.82 0.94
N ALA A 54 -20.21 -28.02 1.27
CA ALA A 54 -19.62 -28.02 2.61
C ALA A 54 -20.68 -27.78 3.67
N ASN A 55 -20.72 -28.68 4.65
CA ASN A 55 -21.62 -28.63 5.79
C ASN A 55 -23.13 -28.60 5.45
N CYS A 56 -23.53 -28.99 4.24
CA CYS A 56 -24.94 -28.96 3.80
C CYS A 56 -25.88 -29.91 4.56
N MET A 57 -25.33 -30.86 5.32
CA MET A 57 -26.10 -31.75 6.20
C MET A 57 -26.42 -31.09 7.54
N ALA A 58 -25.68 -30.05 7.94
CA ALA A 58 -25.92 -29.32 9.17
C ALA A 58 -26.92 -28.18 8.93
N ASP A 59 -27.80 -27.95 9.90
CA ASP A 59 -28.83 -26.93 9.77
C ASP A 59 -28.25 -25.51 9.86
N GLY A 60 -28.63 -24.66 8.92
CA GLY A 60 -28.22 -23.25 8.87
C GLY A 60 -26.73 -23.00 8.61
N LEU A 61 -26.01 -23.96 8.00
CA LEU A 61 -24.58 -23.84 7.65
C LEU A 61 -24.28 -24.09 6.15
N PRO A 62 -25.04 -23.51 5.20
CA PRO A 62 -24.76 -23.71 3.78
C PRO A 62 -23.36 -23.21 3.42
N ALA A 63 -22.63 -24.03 2.65
CA ALA A 63 -21.23 -23.81 2.27
C ALA A 63 -20.27 -23.52 3.46
N ASP A 64 -20.71 -23.78 4.69
CA ASP A 64 -20.11 -23.34 5.95
C ASP A 64 -19.75 -21.84 6.01
N GLY A 65 -20.57 -20.98 5.40
CA GLY A 65 -20.43 -19.52 5.49
C GLY A 65 -19.26 -18.89 4.73
N VAL A 66 -18.69 -19.64 3.77
CA VAL A 66 -17.68 -19.10 2.85
C VAL A 66 -17.85 -19.69 1.46
N VAL A 67 -17.79 -18.83 0.46
CA VAL A 67 -17.70 -19.19 -0.96
C VAL A 67 -16.23 -19.14 -1.36
N THR A 68 -15.71 -20.21 -1.95
CA THR A 68 -14.33 -20.29 -2.44
C THR A 68 -14.33 -20.80 -3.87
N GLY A 69 -13.54 -20.19 -4.74
CA GLY A 69 -13.58 -20.58 -6.15
C GLY A 69 -12.57 -19.89 -7.02
N ILE A 70 -12.71 -20.13 -8.32
CA ILE A 70 -11.87 -19.61 -9.39
C ILE A 70 -12.77 -18.84 -10.35
N GLY A 71 -12.27 -17.71 -10.85
CA GLY A 71 -12.88 -16.97 -11.94
C GLY A 71 -11.82 -16.13 -12.66
N LYS A 72 -12.26 -15.10 -13.37
CA LYS A 72 -11.37 -14.21 -14.12
C LYS A 72 -11.58 -12.73 -13.80
N ILE A 73 -10.49 -11.97 -13.83
CA ILE A 73 -10.48 -10.50 -13.77
C ILE A 73 -9.60 -9.96 -14.89
N GLY A 74 -10.21 -9.30 -15.87
CA GLY A 74 -9.52 -8.83 -17.07
C GLY A 74 -8.90 -9.99 -17.85
N GLY A 75 -9.64 -11.11 -17.96
CA GLY A 75 -9.21 -12.34 -18.64
C GLY A 75 -8.19 -13.20 -17.87
N ARG A 76 -7.67 -12.73 -16.74
CA ARG A 76 -6.67 -13.44 -15.93
C ARG A 76 -7.34 -14.27 -14.85
N THR A 77 -6.90 -15.52 -14.71
CA THR A 77 -7.35 -16.41 -13.63
C THR A 77 -7.05 -15.80 -12.26
N VAL A 78 -8.04 -15.83 -11.37
CA VAL A 78 -7.89 -15.46 -9.96
C VAL A 78 -8.60 -16.48 -9.07
N CYS A 79 -8.07 -16.67 -7.87
CA CYS A 79 -8.76 -17.38 -6.80
C CYS A 79 -9.47 -16.39 -5.88
N VAL A 80 -10.59 -16.81 -5.30
CA VAL A 80 -11.36 -15.99 -4.36
C VAL A 80 -11.75 -16.77 -3.12
N MET A 81 -11.71 -16.08 -1.98
CA MET A 81 -12.34 -16.47 -0.73
C MET A 81 -13.32 -15.36 -0.37
N ALA A 82 -14.59 -15.69 -0.15
CA ALA A 82 -15.62 -14.70 0.10
C ALA A 82 -16.54 -15.13 1.24
N ASN A 83 -16.56 -14.38 2.33
CA ASN A 83 -17.43 -14.66 3.47
C ASN A 83 -18.90 -14.41 3.13
N ASP A 84 -19.75 -15.33 3.56
CA ASP A 84 -21.18 -15.12 3.59
C ASP A 84 -21.63 -14.70 5.00
N SER A 85 -21.82 -13.40 5.20
CA SER A 85 -22.27 -12.86 6.47
C SER A 85 -23.70 -13.27 6.84
N THR A 86 -24.48 -13.82 5.90
CA THR A 86 -25.82 -14.37 6.21
C THR A 86 -25.74 -15.68 7.01
N VAL A 87 -24.65 -16.43 6.87
CA VAL A 87 -24.44 -17.71 7.55
C VAL A 87 -23.67 -17.49 8.85
N LYS A 88 -24.39 -17.46 9.99
CA LYS A 88 -23.81 -17.26 11.33
C LYS A 88 -22.86 -16.06 11.40
N ALA A 89 -23.23 -14.93 10.78
CA ALA A 89 -22.40 -13.73 10.69
C ALA A 89 -21.00 -13.94 10.06
N GLY A 90 -20.88 -14.91 9.13
CA GLY A 90 -19.63 -15.27 8.47
C GLY A 90 -18.60 -15.92 9.39
N SER A 91 -19.01 -16.40 10.57
CA SER A 91 -18.10 -16.97 11.56
C SER A 91 -17.45 -18.27 11.08
N TRP A 92 -16.15 -18.41 11.39
CA TRP A 92 -15.34 -19.52 10.91
C TRP A 92 -15.59 -20.80 11.71
N GLY A 93 -16.13 -21.81 11.03
CA GLY A 93 -16.16 -23.20 11.51
C GLY A 93 -15.00 -24.02 10.94
N ALA A 94 -14.94 -25.29 11.33
CA ALA A 94 -13.88 -26.19 10.86
C ALA A 94 -13.87 -26.37 9.33
N ARG A 95 -15.05 -26.40 8.68
CA ARG A 95 -15.14 -26.50 7.21
C ARG A 95 -14.87 -25.16 6.53
N THR A 96 -15.24 -24.03 7.15
CA THR A 96 -14.82 -22.70 6.70
C THR A 96 -13.30 -22.64 6.57
N VAL A 97 -12.57 -22.99 7.63
CA VAL A 97 -11.10 -22.97 7.65
C VAL A 97 -10.51 -23.90 6.60
N GLU A 98 -11.01 -25.14 6.49
CA GLU A 98 -10.52 -26.08 5.48
C GLU A 98 -10.74 -25.56 4.05
N LYS A 99 -11.89 -24.92 3.76
CA LYS A 99 -12.13 -24.29 2.46
C LYS A 99 -11.13 -23.17 2.16
N ILE A 100 -10.86 -22.30 3.14
CA ILE A 100 -9.89 -21.20 2.98
C ILE A 100 -8.48 -21.74 2.70
N ILE A 101 -8.04 -22.75 3.46
CA ILE A 101 -6.72 -23.37 3.25
C ILE A 101 -6.64 -24.00 1.86
N ARG A 102 -7.68 -24.73 1.44
CA ARG A 102 -7.71 -25.36 0.11
C ARG A 102 -7.60 -24.35 -1.02
N ILE A 103 -8.32 -23.22 -0.96
CA ILE A 103 -8.24 -22.21 -2.02
C ILE A 103 -6.89 -21.48 -2.03
N GLN A 104 -6.26 -21.28 -0.86
CA GLN A 104 -4.87 -20.79 -0.78
C GLN A 104 -3.88 -21.77 -1.43
N GLU A 105 -4.02 -23.07 -1.15
CA GLU A 105 -3.20 -24.12 -1.76
C GLU A 105 -3.43 -24.23 -3.28
N THR A 106 -4.66 -23.97 -3.75
CA THR A 106 -4.97 -23.88 -5.19
C THR A 106 -4.32 -22.67 -5.83
N ALA A 107 -4.46 -21.48 -5.23
CA ALA A 107 -3.81 -20.25 -5.73
C ALA A 107 -2.28 -20.40 -5.79
N GLU A 108 -1.70 -21.08 -4.80
CA GLU A 108 -0.27 -21.42 -4.77
C GLU A 108 0.14 -22.27 -5.98
N LYS A 109 -0.61 -23.33 -6.29
CA LYS A 109 -0.31 -24.27 -7.39
C LYS A 109 -0.52 -23.63 -8.75
N LEU A 110 -1.51 -22.75 -8.88
CA LEU A 110 -1.83 -22.05 -10.12
C LEU A 110 -0.97 -20.80 -10.34
N ASN A 111 -0.23 -20.34 -9.32
CA ASN A 111 0.50 -19.06 -9.33
C ASN A 111 -0.38 -17.90 -9.82
N CYS A 112 -1.58 -17.79 -9.25
CA CYS A 112 -2.54 -16.74 -9.61
C CYS A 112 -2.92 -15.89 -8.39
N PRO A 113 -3.35 -14.64 -8.59
CA PRO A 113 -3.79 -13.75 -7.52
C PRO A 113 -4.90 -14.36 -6.65
N LEU A 114 -4.92 -13.99 -5.37
CA LEU A 114 -5.94 -14.42 -4.41
C LEU A 114 -6.62 -13.21 -3.77
N LEU A 115 -7.94 -13.13 -3.92
CA LEU A 115 -8.76 -12.07 -3.36
C LEU A 115 -9.55 -12.59 -2.15
N TYR A 116 -9.42 -11.90 -1.02
CA TYR A 116 -10.13 -12.14 0.23
C TYR A 116 -11.25 -11.11 0.40
N LEU A 117 -12.49 -11.53 0.21
CA LEU A 117 -13.69 -10.72 0.42
C LEU A 117 -14.20 -11.00 1.85
N VAL A 118 -13.76 -10.17 2.78
CA VAL A 118 -13.92 -10.40 4.22
C VAL A 118 -15.16 -9.69 4.76
N ASP A 119 -16.01 -10.46 5.44
CA ASP A 119 -17.21 -10.00 6.14
C ASP A 119 -17.56 -11.04 7.22
N SER A 120 -16.76 -11.08 8.29
CA SER A 120 -16.78 -12.17 9.27
C SER A 120 -16.65 -11.69 10.71
N ALA A 121 -17.54 -12.19 11.58
CA ALA A 121 -17.49 -11.95 13.02
C ALA A 121 -16.34 -12.69 13.75
N GLY A 122 -15.47 -13.42 13.04
CA GLY A 122 -14.33 -14.16 13.61
C GLY A 122 -14.65 -15.65 13.83
N ALA A 123 -14.06 -16.25 14.86
CA ALA A 123 -14.19 -17.69 15.11
C ALA A 123 -15.59 -18.09 15.58
N ARG A 124 -16.10 -19.22 15.08
CA ARG A 124 -17.30 -19.86 15.63
C ARG A 124 -16.91 -20.63 16.90
N ILE A 125 -17.16 -20.03 18.05
CA ILE A 125 -16.69 -20.53 19.36
C ILE A 125 -17.17 -21.96 19.69
N THR A 126 -18.33 -22.37 19.17
CA THR A 126 -18.85 -23.74 19.33
C THR A 126 -17.97 -24.80 18.69
N ASP A 127 -17.16 -24.43 17.69
CA ASP A 127 -16.35 -25.33 16.88
C ASP A 127 -14.86 -25.18 17.21
N GLN A 128 -14.52 -24.52 18.34
CA GLN A 128 -13.17 -24.04 18.63
C GLN A 128 -12.10 -25.13 18.58
N VAL A 129 -12.38 -26.35 19.05
CA VAL A 129 -11.38 -27.43 19.11
C VAL A 129 -11.04 -27.95 17.71
N ASP A 130 -12.05 -28.06 16.85
CA ASP A 130 -11.86 -28.55 15.48
C ASP A 130 -11.33 -27.45 14.54
N MET A 131 -11.68 -26.19 14.82
CA MET A 131 -11.33 -25.05 13.99
C MET A 131 -9.98 -24.41 14.36
N PHE A 132 -9.57 -24.39 15.64
CA PHE A 132 -8.46 -23.54 16.10
C PHE A 132 -7.09 -24.26 16.23
N PRO A 133 -6.88 -25.18 17.20
CA PRO A 133 -5.55 -25.65 17.58
C PRO A 133 -4.94 -26.68 16.62
N GLY A 134 -5.73 -27.26 15.71
CA GLY A 134 -5.25 -28.32 14.82
C GLY A 134 -4.17 -27.87 13.83
N ARG A 135 -3.40 -28.81 13.26
CA ARG A 135 -2.39 -28.52 12.23
C ARG A 135 -2.97 -27.89 10.96
N ARG A 136 -4.25 -28.15 10.67
CA ARG A 136 -5.05 -27.48 9.64
C ARG A 136 -6.15 -26.58 10.24
N GLY A 137 -5.95 -26.13 11.48
CA GLY A 137 -6.80 -25.12 12.11
C GLY A 137 -6.49 -23.72 11.59
N ALA A 138 -7.16 -22.71 12.17
CA ALA A 138 -7.13 -21.33 11.69
C ALA A 138 -5.72 -20.75 11.52
N GLY A 139 -4.75 -21.16 12.35
CA GLY A 139 -3.35 -20.76 12.23
C GLY A 139 -2.70 -21.11 10.87
N ARG A 140 -3.19 -22.17 10.20
CA ARG A 140 -2.69 -22.58 8.88
C ARG A 140 -3.03 -21.56 7.79
N ILE A 141 -4.11 -20.79 7.93
CA ILE A 141 -4.47 -19.72 6.98
C ILE A 141 -3.36 -18.67 6.95
N PHE A 142 -2.89 -18.22 8.11
CA PHE A 142 -1.83 -17.21 8.22
C PHE A 142 -0.48 -17.75 7.76
N TYR A 143 -0.17 -19.00 8.11
CA TYR A 143 1.03 -19.67 7.59
C TYR A 143 1.05 -19.65 6.04
N GLN A 144 -0.09 -19.92 5.39
CA GLN A 144 -0.18 -19.85 3.94
C GLN A 144 -0.07 -18.41 3.43
N GLN A 145 -0.69 -17.40 4.06
CA GLN A 145 -0.55 -16.01 3.62
C GLN A 145 0.91 -15.52 3.67
N VAL A 146 1.64 -15.89 4.73
CA VAL A 146 3.08 -15.60 4.85
C VAL A 146 3.87 -16.29 3.75
N LYS A 147 3.56 -17.55 3.44
CA LYS A 147 4.20 -18.31 2.35
C LYS A 147 3.91 -17.71 0.96
N LEU A 148 2.73 -17.11 0.77
CA LEU A 148 2.27 -16.53 -0.49
C LEU A 148 2.71 -15.06 -0.67
N SER A 149 3.13 -14.38 0.40
CA SER A 149 3.56 -12.98 0.36
C SER A 149 4.71 -12.79 -0.61
N GLY A 150 4.56 -11.84 -1.54
CA GLY A 150 5.53 -11.58 -2.61
C GLY A 150 5.62 -12.67 -3.68
N ARG A 151 4.81 -13.74 -3.61
CA ARG A 151 4.73 -14.80 -4.62
C ARG A 151 3.55 -14.58 -5.57
N ILE A 152 2.37 -14.34 -5.01
CA ILE A 152 1.15 -14.03 -5.77
C ILE A 152 0.47 -12.82 -5.13
N PRO A 153 -0.13 -11.90 -5.91
CA PRO A 153 -0.86 -10.78 -5.33
C PRO A 153 -1.97 -11.24 -4.38
N GLN A 154 -1.94 -10.75 -3.14
CA GLN A 154 -2.94 -11.02 -2.10
C GLN A 154 -3.73 -9.74 -1.80
N ILE A 155 -5.02 -9.71 -2.14
CA ILE A 155 -5.86 -8.51 -2.06
C ILE A 155 -6.97 -8.73 -1.04
N CYS A 156 -7.10 -7.84 -0.05
CA CYS A 156 -8.23 -7.84 0.87
C CYS A 156 -9.26 -6.77 0.48
N LEU A 157 -10.49 -7.20 0.26
CA LEU A 157 -11.70 -6.39 0.19
C LEU A 157 -12.47 -6.58 1.50
N LEU A 158 -12.39 -5.60 2.40
CA LEU A 158 -13.07 -5.67 3.69
C LEU A 158 -14.41 -4.95 3.60
N PHE A 159 -15.48 -5.74 3.57
CA PHE A 159 -16.88 -5.26 3.49
C PHE A 159 -17.57 -5.23 4.84
N GLY A 160 -16.92 -5.75 5.88
CA GLY A 160 -17.53 -5.95 7.19
C GLY A 160 -16.52 -6.12 8.30
N PRO A 161 -16.95 -6.70 9.43
CA PRO A 161 -16.03 -6.98 10.52
C PRO A 161 -14.96 -7.99 10.09
N SER A 162 -13.79 -7.84 10.71
CA SER A 162 -12.69 -8.80 10.73
C SER A 162 -12.12 -8.79 12.14
N ALA A 163 -12.65 -9.67 12.99
CA ALA A 163 -12.40 -9.65 14.43
C ALA A 163 -11.32 -10.65 14.87
N ALA A 164 -10.58 -10.27 15.92
CA ALA A 164 -9.58 -11.09 16.60
C ALA A 164 -8.54 -11.66 15.62
N GLY A 165 -8.38 -12.99 15.58
CA GLY A 165 -7.49 -13.64 14.62
C GLY A 165 -7.83 -13.32 13.16
N GLY A 166 -9.11 -13.07 12.85
CA GLY A 166 -9.55 -12.68 11.51
C GLY A 166 -8.90 -11.40 11.00
N ALA A 167 -8.59 -10.46 11.91
CA ALA A 167 -7.94 -9.19 11.57
C ALA A 167 -6.56 -9.38 10.92
N TYR A 168 -5.93 -10.54 11.10
CA TYR A 168 -4.66 -10.85 10.44
C TYR A 168 -4.81 -11.21 8.95
N ILE A 169 -5.98 -11.63 8.46
CA ILE A 169 -6.17 -11.85 7.02
C ILE A 169 -5.90 -10.56 6.24
N PRO A 170 -6.59 -9.43 6.55
CA PRO A 170 -6.25 -8.14 5.94
C PRO A 170 -4.79 -7.75 6.17
N ALA A 171 -4.26 -7.92 7.39
CA ALA A 171 -2.92 -7.45 7.73
C ALA A 171 -1.78 -8.14 6.93
N PHE A 172 -1.98 -9.38 6.51
CA PHE A 172 -1.02 -10.11 5.66
C PHE A 172 -1.24 -9.91 4.15
N CYS A 173 -2.26 -9.16 3.73
CA CYS A 173 -2.48 -8.85 2.32
C CYS A 173 -1.59 -7.69 1.83
N ASP A 174 -1.29 -7.71 0.53
CA ASP A 174 -0.50 -6.69 -0.15
C ASP A 174 -1.23 -5.34 -0.12
N ILE A 175 -2.56 -5.36 -0.28
CA ILE A 175 -3.44 -4.20 -0.16
C ILE A 175 -4.73 -4.53 0.59
N VAL A 176 -5.20 -3.58 1.41
CA VAL A 176 -6.45 -3.63 2.15
C VAL A 176 -7.37 -2.47 1.74
N ILE A 177 -8.46 -2.82 1.07
CA ILE A 177 -9.51 -1.89 0.64
C ILE A 177 -10.69 -2.03 1.62
N MET A 178 -11.02 -0.96 2.34
CA MET A 178 -12.04 -0.97 3.39
C MET A 178 -13.23 -0.09 2.98
N VAL A 179 -14.45 -0.62 3.15
CA VAL A 179 -15.68 0.14 2.89
C VAL A 179 -16.06 1.00 4.08
N GLU A 180 -16.22 2.30 3.86
CA GLU A 180 -16.58 3.26 4.88
C GLU A 180 -17.94 2.93 5.55
N GLY A 181 -17.99 3.06 6.88
CA GLY A 181 -19.19 2.77 7.70
C GLY A 181 -19.58 1.30 7.84
N ASN A 182 -19.00 0.40 7.05
CA ASN A 182 -19.30 -1.03 7.06
C ASN A 182 -18.13 -1.90 7.54
N ALA A 183 -16.92 -1.57 7.10
CA ALA A 183 -15.72 -2.33 7.38
C ALA A 183 -15.14 -2.00 8.76
N SER A 184 -14.74 -3.04 9.49
CA SER A 184 -13.99 -2.87 10.74
C SER A 184 -13.00 -4.00 10.98
N MET A 185 -11.89 -3.69 11.65
CA MET A 185 -10.94 -4.70 12.10
C MET A 185 -10.42 -4.38 13.50
N TYR A 186 -10.29 -5.39 14.35
CA TYR A 186 -9.85 -5.19 15.73
C TYR A 186 -9.46 -6.52 16.37
N LEU A 187 -8.51 -6.51 17.31
CA LEU A 187 -8.13 -7.71 18.06
C LEU A 187 -9.15 -8.05 19.16
N GLY A 188 -9.79 -7.04 19.73
CA GLY A 188 -10.87 -7.17 20.72
C GLY A 188 -11.99 -6.20 20.37
N SER A 189 -13.24 -6.59 20.59
CA SER A 189 -14.37 -5.70 20.33
C SER A 189 -14.42 -4.56 21.36
N PRO A 190 -15.11 -3.44 21.06
CA PRO A 190 -15.29 -2.36 22.04
C PRO A 190 -15.89 -2.83 23.36
N ARG A 191 -16.85 -3.77 23.29
CA ARG A 191 -17.42 -4.42 24.48
C ARG A 191 -16.36 -5.17 25.30
N MET A 192 -15.40 -5.83 24.64
CA MET A 192 -14.33 -6.53 25.33
C MET A 192 -13.38 -5.54 26.02
N ALA A 193 -13.03 -4.43 25.36
CA ALA A 193 -12.21 -3.38 25.97
C ALA A 193 -12.89 -2.74 27.18
N GLU A 194 -14.19 -2.45 27.10
CA GLU A 194 -14.95 -1.92 28.24
C GLU A 194 -14.92 -2.89 29.43
N MET A 195 -15.13 -4.19 29.18
CA MET A 195 -15.15 -5.19 30.26
C MET A 195 -13.77 -5.47 30.87
N VAL A 196 -12.69 -5.41 30.08
CA VAL A 196 -11.34 -5.84 30.52
C VAL A 196 -10.51 -4.66 31.04
N ILE A 197 -10.57 -3.51 30.37
CA ILE A 197 -9.74 -2.34 30.69
C ILE A 197 -10.54 -1.07 31.00
N GLY A 198 -11.87 -1.12 30.96
CA GLY A 198 -12.75 0.01 31.29
C GLY A 198 -12.85 1.09 30.22
N GLU A 199 -12.29 0.86 29.03
CA GLU A 199 -12.32 1.82 27.92
C GLU A 199 -13.67 1.77 27.20
N LYS A 200 -14.38 2.91 27.18
CA LYS A 200 -15.62 3.07 26.44
C LYS A 200 -15.33 3.82 25.15
N VAL A 201 -15.47 3.12 24.03
CA VAL A 201 -15.17 3.64 22.69
C VAL A 201 -16.12 3.02 21.68
N SER A 202 -16.41 3.72 20.59
CA SER A 202 -17.24 3.17 19.51
C SER A 202 -16.45 2.19 18.63
N LEU A 203 -17.17 1.39 17.83
CA LEU A 203 -16.53 0.50 16.84
C LEU A 203 -15.81 1.29 15.75
N GLU A 204 -16.35 2.43 15.33
CA GLU A 204 -15.72 3.29 14.33
C GLU A 204 -14.42 3.92 14.83
N GLU A 205 -14.40 4.39 16.08
CA GLU A 205 -13.20 4.96 16.70
C GLU A 205 -12.13 3.88 16.96
N MET A 206 -12.54 2.69 17.40
CA MET A 206 -11.59 1.60 17.73
C MET A 206 -11.04 0.89 16.49
N GLY A 207 -11.87 0.66 15.48
CA GLY A 207 -11.56 -0.28 14.42
C GLY A 207 -12.23 0.02 13.07
N GLY A 208 -12.79 1.21 12.89
CA GLY A 208 -13.48 1.59 11.65
C GLY A 208 -12.55 1.79 10.46
N ALA A 209 -13.10 1.70 9.26
CA ALA A 209 -12.38 1.86 7.99
C ALA A 209 -11.55 3.16 7.93
N ARG A 210 -12.16 4.29 8.30
CA ARG A 210 -11.51 5.60 8.26
C ARG A 210 -10.33 5.68 9.23
N MET A 211 -10.50 5.19 10.45
CA MET A 211 -9.41 5.14 11.44
C MET A 211 -8.24 4.30 10.93
N HIS A 212 -8.49 3.13 10.35
CA HIS A 212 -7.41 2.30 9.81
C HIS A 212 -6.71 2.89 8.59
N CYS A 213 -7.43 3.68 7.79
CA CYS A 213 -6.85 4.34 6.62
C CYS A 213 -6.11 5.64 6.95
N SER A 214 -6.37 6.29 8.09
CA SER A 214 -5.77 7.59 8.43
C SER A 214 -4.89 7.61 9.67
N VAL A 215 -5.07 6.69 10.61
CA VAL A 215 -4.37 6.68 11.90
C VAL A 215 -3.43 5.50 12.05
N SER A 216 -3.94 4.25 12.00
CA SER A 216 -3.08 3.08 12.24
C SER A 216 -2.33 2.58 11.00
N GLY A 217 -2.77 2.99 9.81
CA GLY A 217 -2.17 2.54 8.56
C GLY A 217 -2.38 1.04 8.27
N CYS A 218 -3.34 0.36 8.89
CA CYS A 218 -3.71 -1.01 8.48
C CYS A 218 -4.52 -1.02 7.18
N GLY A 219 -5.36 0.02 6.97
CA GLY A 219 -6.10 0.23 5.73
C GLY A 219 -5.24 0.95 4.69
N ASP A 220 -5.38 0.56 3.43
CA ASP A 220 -4.66 1.17 2.31
C ASP A 220 -5.56 2.10 1.50
N ILE A 221 -6.81 1.69 1.25
CA ILE A 221 -7.81 2.44 0.49
C ILE A 221 -9.12 2.51 1.28
N LEU A 222 -9.66 3.73 1.41
CA LEU A 222 -11.02 3.96 1.91
C LEU A 222 -11.96 4.06 0.72
N ALA A 223 -12.87 3.10 0.57
CA ALA A 223 -13.90 3.09 -0.46
C ALA A 223 -15.24 3.55 0.13
N GLU A 224 -15.98 4.37 -0.62
CA GLU A 224 -17.28 4.88 -0.18
C GLU A 224 -18.37 3.80 -0.23
N THR A 225 -18.30 2.93 -1.24
CA THR A 225 -19.27 1.85 -1.47
C THR A 225 -18.58 0.49 -1.71
N GLU A 226 -19.34 -0.59 -1.63
CA GLU A 226 -18.83 -1.93 -1.96
C GLU A 226 -18.45 -2.04 -3.44
N GLU A 227 -19.22 -1.41 -4.32
CA GLU A 227 -18.95 -1.32 -5.75
C GLU A 227 -17.65 -0.59 -6.04
N ASP A 228 -17.36 0.51 -5.33
CA ASP A 228 -16.11 1.24 -5.49
C ASP A 228 -14.92 0.45 -4.96
N ALA A 229 -15.09 -0.31 -3.87
CA ALA A 229 -14.07 -1.24 -3.40
C ALA A 229 -13.75 -2.31 -4.46
N ILE A 230 -14.76 -2.92 -5.06
CA ILE A 230 -14.62 -3.93 -6.13
C ILE A 230 -13.93 -3.34 -7.38
N LYS A 231 -14.37 -2.16 -7.84
CA LYS A 231 -13.71 -1.44 -8.95
C LYS A 231 -12.25 -1.12 -8.63
N SER A 232 -11.98 -0.71 -7.40
CA SER A 232 -10.62 -0.41 -6.92
C SER A 232 -9.73 -1.65 -6.95
N ALA A 233 -10.22 -2.82 -6.51
CA ALA A 233 -9.46 -4.08 -6.60
C ALA A 233 -9.16 -4.49 -8.06
N ARG A 234 -10.14 -4.36 -8.97
CA ARG A 234 -9.93 -4.63 -10.40
C ARG A 234 -8.87 -3.68 -10.98
N ARG A 235 -8.93 -2.40 -10.63
CA ARG A 235 -7.95 -1.39 -11.05
C ARG A 235 -6.56 -1.68 -10.49
N TYR A 236 -6.44 -1.96 -9.20
CA TYR A 236 -5.19 -2.35 -8.55
C TYR A 236 -4.54 -3.54 -9.27
N LEU A 237 -5.30 -4.63 -9.48
CA LEU A 237 -4.77 -5.83 -10.11
C LEU A 237 -4.27 -5.57 -11.55
N SER A 238 -4.75 -4.54 -12.24
CA SER A 238 -4.28 -4.19 -13.59
C SER A 238 -2.81 -3.73 -13.64
N TYR A 239 -2.22 -3.34 -12.51
CA TYR A 239 -0.81 -2.92 -12.42
C TYR A 239 0.14 -4.07 -12.07
N PHE A 240 -0.38 -5.23 -11.68
CA PHE A 240 0.43 -6.36 -11.20
C PHE A 240 0.49 -7.50 -12.23
N PRO A 241 1.61 -8.24 -12.29
CA PRO A 241 1.64 -9.55 -12.92
C PRO A 241 0.75 -10.54 -12.13
N PRO A 242 0.41 -11.70 -12.72
CA PRO A 242 -0.28 -12.75 -11.98
C PRO A 242 0.54 -13.31 -10.80
N ASN A 243 1.87 -13.26 -10.88
CA ASN A 243 2.80 -13.79 -9.88
C ASN A 243 4.21 -13.17 -10.04
N TYR A 244 5.09 -13.47 -9.09
CA TYR A 244 6.47 -12.97 -9.01
C TYR A 244 7.44 -13.44 -10.11
N THR A 245 7.07 -14.38 -10.98
CA THR A 245 7.95 -14.85 -12.08
C THR A 245 7.73 -14.09 -13.39
N GLU A 246 6.67 -13.30 -13.45
CA GLU A 246 6.26 -12.55 -14.64
C GLU A 246 6.34 -11.04 -14.38
N LYS A 247 6.43 -10.26 -15.46
CA LYS A 247 6.37 -8.79 -15.39
C LYS A 247 4.95 -8.31 -15.62
N ALA A 248 4.60 -7.16 -15.04
CA ALA A 248 3.30 -6.55 -15.26
C ALA A 248 3.08 -6.24 -16.75
N PRO A 249 1.84 -6.38 -17.27
CA PRO A 249 1.56 -6.12 -18.67
C PRO A 249 1.72 -4.63 -19.01
N VAL A 250 2.41 -4.36 -20.12
CA VAL A 250 2.42 -3.04 -20.77
C VAL A 250 1.12 -2.89 -21.54
N ILE A 251 0.40 -1.80 -21.31
CA ILE A 251 -0.85 -1.50 -22.03
C ILE A 251 -0.64 -0.39 -23.06
N GLU A 252 -1.68 -0.07 -23.82
CA GLU A 252 -1.66 1.09 -24.71
C GLU A 252 -1.36 2.38 -23.94
N ALA A 253 -0.33 3.10 -24.38
CA ALA A 253 0.11 4.34 -23.77
C ALA A 253 -0.92 5.44 -23.96
N LYS A 254 -1.13 6.25 -22.92
CA LYS A 254 -1.90 7.50 -23.01
C LYS A 254 -0.97 8.71 -22.90
N PRO A 255 -1.33 9.85 -23.50
CA PRO A 255 -0.61 11.09 -23.21
C PRO A 255 -0.69 11.42 -21.71
N ALA A 256 0.25 12.23 -21.23
CA ALA A 256 0.08 12.88 -19.94
C ALA A 256 -1.04 13.92 -20.04
N LEU A 257 -1.52 14.38 -18.89
CA LEU A 257 -2.48 15.49 -18.87
C LEU A 257 -1.88 16.71 -19.60
N PRO A 258 -2.68 17.49 -20.35
CA PRO A 258 -2.21 18.74 -20.93
C PRO A 258 -2.08 19.81 -19.84
N PHE A 259 -1.14 20.75 -20.02
CA PHE A 259 -0.93 21.85 -19.09
C PHE A 259 -0.69 23.16 -19.82
N ASP A 260 -1.20 24.25 -19.24
CA ASP A 260 -1.06 25.60 -19.80
C ASP A 260 0.26 26.28 -19.42
N ARG A 261 0.98 25.75 -18.40
CA ARG A 261 2.20 26.34 -17.83
C ARG A 261 3.34 25.32 -17.75
N PRO A 262 4.59 25.72 -18.01
CA PRO A 262 5.79 24.89 -17.81
C PRO A 262 5.88 24.26 -16.42
N LEU A 263 6.51 23.08 -16.30
CA LEU A 263 6.83 22.45 -15.01
C LEU A 263 7.71 23.32 -14.12
N GLU A 264 8.58 24.12 -14.73
CA GLU A 264 9.47 25.03 -14.00
C GLU A 264 8.71 26.10 -13.23
N GLU A 265 7.51 26.48 -13.68
CA GLU A 265 6.69 27.49 -13.01
C GLU A 265 5.96 26.94 -11.78
N ILE A 266 5.69 25.62 -11.72
CA ILE A 266 5.07 25.00 -10.54
C ILE A 266 6.07 24.72 -9.43
N ILE A 267 7.36 24.61 -9.76
CA ILE A 267 8.44 24.35 -8.80
C ILE A 267 8.99 25.71 -8.30
N PRO A 268 8.73 26.10 -7.06
CA PRO A 268 9.13 27.42 -6.58
C PRO A 268 10.64 27.49 -6.37
N LYS A 269 11.27 28.53 -6.93
CA LYS A 269 12.69 28.85 -6.67
C LYS A 269 12.98 29.05 -5.18
N ASN A 270 12.03 29.66 -4.45
CA ASN A 270 12.13 29.77 -2.99
C ASN A 270 11.82 28.41 -2.35
N GLN A 271 12.83 27.79 -1.73
CA GLN A 271 12.72 26.48 -1.08
C GLN A 271 11.71 26.41 0.08
N ASN A 272 11.35 27.57 0.66
CA ASN A 272 10.35 27.68 1.73
C ASN A 272 8.91 27.74 1.20
N ALA A 273 8.72 28.08 -0.08
CA ALA A 273 7.40 28.03 -0.70
C ALA A 273 7.06 26.56 -1.04
N PRO A 274 5.94 26.01 -0.55
CA PRO A 274 5.53 24.67 -0.91
C PRO A 274 4.92 24.64 -2.32
N PHE A 275 4.87 23.46 -2.95
CA PHE A 275 4.11 23.22 -4.18
C PHE A 275 3.42 21.86 -4.12
N GLN A 276 2.43 21.67 -4.99
CA GLN A 276 1.65 20.44 -5.04
C GLN A 276 2.35 19.39 -5.90
N MET A 277 2.94 18.37 -5.27
CA MET A 277 3.68 17.33 -5.98
C MET A 277 2.82 16.53 -6.98
N MET A 278 1.52 16.38 -6.69
CA MET A 278 0.59 15.75 -7.64
C MET A 278 0.52 16.49 -8.98
N ASP A 279 0.66 17.82 -8.99
CA ASP A 279 0.65 18.60 -10.23
C ASP A 279 1.85 18.26 -11.12
N LEU A 280 2.97 17.78 -10.53
CA LEU A 280 4.13 17.25 -11.26
C LEU A 280 3.88 15.81 -11.71
N ILE A 281 3.40 14.94 -10.81
CA ILE A 281 3.10 13.54 -11.09
C ILE A 281 2.16 13.43 -12.30
N ASP A 282 1.07 14.20 -12.32
CA ASP A 282 0.07 14.22 -13.39
C ASP A 282 0.65 14.59 -14.77
N ARG A 283 1.82 15.24 -14.83
CA ARG A 283 2.51 15.59 -16.10
C ARG A 283 3.47 14.54 -16.60
N ILE A 284 3.89 13.62 -15.74
CA ILE A 284 4.87 12.60 -16.09
C ILE A 284 4.24 11.22 -16.26
N ILE A 285 3.03 11.01 -15.76
CA ILE A 285 2.29 9.76 -15.91
C ILE A 285 1.27 9.82 -17.04
N ASP A 286 0.84 8.66 -17.49
CA ASP A 286 -0.28 8.49 -18.42
C ASP A 286 -1.57 8.97 -17.77
N GLU A 287 -2.41 9.68 -18.53
CA GLU A 287 -3.65 10.26 -18.04
C GLU A 287 -4.55 9.22 -17.35
N ALA A 288 -5.15 9.62 -16.21
CA ALA A 288 -6.03 8.82 -15.37
C ALA A 288 -5.41 7.49 -14.87
N SER A 289 -4.08 7.37 -14.89
CA SER A 289 -3.38 6.16 -14.45
C SER A 289 -2.97 6.18 -12.98
N PHE A 290 -3.03 7.30 -12.26
CA PHE A 290 -2.61 7.32 -10.85
C PHE A 290 -3.58 6.56 -9.94
N TYR A 291 -3.06 5.58 -9.23
CA TYR A 291 -3.72 4.81 -8.18
C TYR A 291 -2.98 5.05 -6.87
N GLU A 292 -3.45 6.05 -6.12
CA GLU A 292 -2.85 6.46 -4.85
C GLU A 292 -3.11 5.42 -3.75
N ILE A 293 -2.06 4.99 -3.06
CA ILE A 293 -2.12 4.02 -1.96
C ILE A 293 -1.85 4.76 -0.66
N LYS A 294 -2.66 4.50 0.38
CA LYS A 294 -2.55 5.14 1.70
C LYS A 294 -2.67 6.67 1.64
N LYS A 295 -3.57 7.19 0.81
CA LYS A 295 -3.84 8.64 0.66
C LYS A 295 -4.04 9.37 2.00
N LEU A 296 -4.73 8.73 2.95
CA LEU A 296 -5.09 9.34 4.22
C LEU A 296 -4.05 9.14 5.34
N PHE A 297 -3.04 8.27 5.15
CA PHE A 297 -2.02 7.94 6.14
C PHE A 297 -0.66 8.47 5.70
N ALA A 298 0.05 9.19 6.59
CA ALA A 298 1.29 9.89 6.28
C ALA A 298 1.23 10.71 4.96
N PRO A 299 0.30 11.69 4.84
CA PRO A 299 0.04 12.41 3.59
C PRO A 299 1.21 13.30 3.13
N GLU A 300 2.20 13.54 3.98
CA GLU A 300 3.47 14.18 3.59
C GLU A 300 4.34 13.35 2.65
N LEU A 301 4.03 12.05 2.47
CA LEU A 301 4.64 11.17 1.49
C LEU A 301 3.55 10.52 0.62
N ILE A 302 3.63 10.71 -0.69
CA ILE A 302 2.75 10.11 -1.68
C ILE A 302 3.35 8.76 -2.08
N THR A 303 2.52 7.73 -2.09
CA THR A 303 2.84 6.41 -2.66
C THR A 303 1.71 6.01 -3.60
N GLY A 304 2.02 5.55 -4.79
CA GLY A 304 0.97 5.14 -5.72
C GLY A 304 1.50 4.47 -6.97
N LEU A 305 0.63 3.72 -7.63
CA LEU A 305 0.93 3.08 -8.90
C LEU A 305 0.47 3.99 -10.03
N ALA A 306 1.24 4.04 -11.11
CA ALA A 306 0.90 4.79 -12.31
C ALA A 306 1.33 4.01 -13.54
N ARG A 307 1.08 4.58 -14.72
CA ARG A 307 1.74 4.15 -15.95
C ARG A 307 2.53 5.28 -16.56
N ILE A 308 3.68 4.98 -17.14
CA ILE A 308 4.46 5.90 -17.97
C ILE A 308 4.67 5.18 -19.30
N HIS A 309 4.01 5.67 -20.35
CA HIS A 309 4.00 5.05 -21.67
C HIS A 309 3.54 3.58 -21.62
N GLY A 310 2.42 3.33 -20.95
CA GLY A 310 1.82 2.00 -20.82
C GLY A 310 2.47 1.08 -19.76
N GLN A 311 3.72 1.35 -19.36
CA GLN A 311 4.47 0.57 -18.37
C GLN A 311 4.02 0.92 -16.95
N PRO A 312 3.60 -0.05 -16.12
CA PRO A 312 3.36 0.18 -14.68
C PRO A 312 4.62 0.66 -13.96
N VAL A 313 4.46 1.68 -13.09
CA VAL A 313 5.53 2.28 -12.27
C VAL A 313 5.00 2.56 -10.86
N GLY A 314 5.77 2.27 -9.83
CA GLY A 314 5.53 2.67 -8.45
C GLY A 314 6.18 4.02 -8.17
N ILE A 315 5.42 5.00 -7.71
CA ILE A 315 5.88 6.36 -7.43
C ILE A 315 5.95 6.58 -5.92
N ILE A 316 7.08 7.10 -5.46
CA ILE A 316 7.30 7.57 -4.08
C ILE A 316 7.73 9.02 -4.15
N ALA A 317 6.92 9.92 -3.60
CA ALA A 317 7.13 11.34 -3.78
C ALA A 317 6.84 12.13 -2.50
N ASN A 318 7.72 13.04 -2.12
CA ASN A 318 7.44 13.93 -0.99
C ASN A 318 6.36 14.93 -1.39
N GLN A 319 5.47 15.29 -0.47
CA GLN A 319 4.43 16.30 -0.68
C GLN A 319 4.77 17.58 0.10
N PRO A 320 5.40 18.59 -0.54
CA PRO A 320 5.85 19.80 0.15
C PRO A 320 4.71 20.62 0.79
N ARG A 321 3.48 20.56 0.27
CA ARG A 321 2.31 21.24 0.88
C ARG A 321 1.87 20.62 2.20
N VAL A 322 2.31 19.40 2.52
CA VAL A 322 1.95 18.70 3.73
C VAL A 322 3.20 18.54 4.59
N LYS A 323 3.27 19.32 5.68
CA LYS A 323 4.41 19.32 6.62
C LYS A 323 5.77 19.55 5.94
N GLY A 324 5.82 20.23 4.79
CA GLY A 324 7.06 20.50 4.07
C GLY A 324 7.69 19.29 3.39
N GLY A 325 6.99 18.14 3.31
CA GLY A 325 7.54 16.88 2.76
C GLY A 325 8.50 16.14 3.70
N VAL A 326 8.56 16.52 4.98
CA VAL A 326 9.42 15.88 6.01
C VAL A 326 8.92 14.47 6.35
N LEU A 327 9.83 13.53 6.62
CA LEU A 327 9.44 12.15 6.96
C LEU A 327 9.27 11.92 8.46
N PHE A 328 8.26 11.11 8.82
CA PHE A 328 7.99 10.59 10.15
C PHE A 328 8.14 9.06 10.18
N HIS A 329 7.92 8.45 11.35
CA HIS A 329 7.90 6.98 11.49
C HIS A 329 6.81 6.34 10.62
N ASP A 330 5.62 6.93 10.57
CA ASP A 330 4.52 6.48 9.72
C ASP A 330 4.86 6.59 8.22
N SER A 331 5.51 7.68 7.81
CA SER A 331 5.95 7.87 6.42
C SER A 331 6.98 6.82 6.02
N ALA A 332 7.88 6.45 6.94
CA ALA A 332 8.88 5.41 6.72
C ALA A 332 8.26 4.02 6.59
N ASP A 333 7.29 3.67 7.45
CA ASP A 333 6.57 2.40 7.36
C ASP A 333 5.71 2.31 6.09
N LYS A 334 5.04 3.40 5.72
CA LYS A 334 4.30 3.54 4.45
C LYS A 334 5.20 3.28 3.24
N ALA A 335 6.37 3.93 3.20
CA ALA A 335 7.32 3.77 2.11
C ALA A 335 7.88 2.34 2.06
N ALA A 336 8.30 1.79 3.20
CA ALA A 336 8.91 0.46 3.25
C ALA A 336 7.96 -0.62 2.71
N LYS A 337 6.68 -0.60 3.11
CA LYS A 337 5.68 -1.54 2.57
C LYS A 337 5.54 -1.37 1.06
N PHE A 338 5.43 -0.13 0.57
CA PHE A 338 5.20 0.14 -0.86
C PHE A 338 6.41 -0.21 -1.74
N ILE A 339 7.64 0.03 -1.28
CA ILE A 339 8.88 -0.37 -1.96
C ILE A 339 8.94 -1.89 -2.11
N ASN A 340 8.77 -2.62 -1.00
CA ASN A 340 8.79 -4.08 -1.01
C ASN A 340 7.68 -4.66 -1.90
N LEU A 341 6.50 -4.04 -1.90
CA LEU A 341 5.40 -4.43 -2.78
C LEU A 341 5.78 -4.29 -4.25
N CYS A 342 6.35 -3.16 -4.66
CA CYS A 342 6.72 -2.95 -6.05
C CYS A 342 7.86 -3.89 -6.47
N ASP A 343 8.87 -4.05 -5.61
CA ASP A 343 10.02 -4.91 -5.86
C ASP A 343 9.62 -6.39 -6.04
N ALA A 344 8.76 -6.90 -5.17
CA ALA A 344 8.30 -8.30 -5.23
C ALA A 344 7.57 -8.66 -6.53
N TYR A 345 7.00 -7.68 -7.22
CA TYR A 345 6.18 -7.90 -8.42
C TYR A 345 6.71 -7.19 -9.67
N HIS A 346 8.02 -6.95 -9.73
CA HIS A 346 8.72 -6.39 -10.91
C HIS A 346 8.21 -5.00 -11.35
N ILE A 347 7.67 -4.21 -10.43
CA ILE A 347 7.21 -2.86 -10.72
C ILE A 347 8.37 -1.89 -10.47
N PRO A 348 8.88 -1.17 -11.50
CA PRO A 348 9.96 -0.20 -11.33
C PRO A 348 9.54 0.94 -10.40
N LEU A 349 10.52 1.49 -9.68
CA LEU A 349 10.32 2.54 -8.69
C LEU A 349 10.84 3.89 -9.21
N LEU A 350 10.02 4.93 -9.07
CA LEU A 350 10.35 6.32 -9.34
C LEU A 350 10.28 7.14 -8.03
N PHE A 351 11.41 7.70 -7.64
CA PHE A 351 11.54 8.58 -6.49
C PHE A 351 11.51 10.04 -6.96
N LEU A 352 10.59 10.84 -6.40
CA LEU A 352 10.50 12.28 -6.65
C LEU A 352 10.82 13.01 -5.35
N ALA A 353 12.07 13.43 -5.20
CA ALA A 353 12.59 13.98 -3.94
C ALA A 353 12.38 15.50 -3.85
N ASP A 354 11.55 15.92 -2.89
CA ASP A 354 11.54 17.28 -2.34
C ASP A 354 11.42 17.20 -0.81
N ILE A 355 12.52 16.79 -0.19
CA ILE A 355 12.60 16.35 1.20
C ILE A 355 13.62 17.17 2.00
N PRO A 356 13.20 17.79 3.12
CA PRO A 356 14.12 18.49 4.02
C PRO A 356 14.85 17.55 5.00
N GLY A 357 14.43 16.28 5.09
CA GLY A 357 14.99 15.24 5.96
C GLY A 357 13.90 14.51 6.75
N PHE A 358 14.31 13.85 7.83
CA PHE A 358 13.41 13.31 8.85
C PHE A 358 13.04 14.37 9.88
N MET A 359 11.86 14.23 10.46
CA MET A 359 11.43 15.08 11.56
C MET A 359 12.35 14.89 12.77
N ILE A 360 12.65 15.98 13.47
CA ILE A 360 13.42 15.97 14.72
C ILE A 360 12.52 16.26 15.91
N GLY A 361 12.86 15.72 17.08
CA GLY A 361 12.26 16.10 18.36
C GLY A 361 11.77 14.93 19.21
N THR A 362 11.55 15.21 20.51
CA THR A 362 11.31 14.20 21.54
C THR A 362 10.16 13.24 21.23
N LYS A 363 9.08 13.71 20.57
CA LYS A 363 7.93 12.85 20.23
C LYS A 363 8.29 11.77 19.21
N VAL A 364 9.01 12.14 18.15
CA VAL A 364 9.39 11.19 17.09
C VAL A 364 10.52 10.28 17.53
N GLU A 365 11.43 10.77 18.37
CA GLU A 365 12.46 9.94 19.02
C GLU A 365 11.84 8.86 19.90
N ARG A 366 10.85 9.21 20.74
CA ARG A 366 10.13 8.24 21.59
C ARG A 366 9.29 7.24 20.79
N ALA A 367 8.80 7.63 19.61
CA ALA A 367 8.15 6.70 18.68
C ALA A 367 9.15 5.75 18.00
N GLY A 368 10.45 6.03 18.07
CA GLY A 368 11.50 5.24 17.45
C GLY A 368 11.75 5.62 16.00
N ILE A 369 11.75 6.90 15.64
CA ILE A 369 11.97 7.34 14.25
C ILE A 369 13.24 6.76 13.61
N ILE A 370 14.30 6.50 14.39
CA ILE A 370 15.54 5.89 13.90
C ILE A 370 15.31 4.47 13.34
N ARG A 371 14.66 3.57 14.10
CA ARG A 371 14.41 2.18 13.67
C ARG A 371 13.38 2.12 12.53
N HIS A 372 12.40 3.01 12.53
CA HIS A 372 11.45 3.16 11.41
C HIS A 372 12.11 3.71 10.14
N GLY A 373 12.95 4.75 10.25
CA GLY A 373 13.73 5.26 9.13
C GLY A 373 14.68 4.21 8.54
N ALA A 374 15.34 3.43 9.40
CA ALA A 374 16.19 2.32 8.98
C ALA A 374 15.41 1.22 8.21
N LYS A 375 14.13 1.00 8.54
CA LYS A 375 13.25 0.09 7.79
C LYS A 375 13.02 0.57 6.35
N MET A 376 12.72 1.86 6.15
CA MET A 376 12.60 2.46 4.82
C MET A 376 13.91 2.38 4.03
N ILE A 377 15.04 2.69 4.66
CA ILE A 377 16.37 2.59 4.04
C ILE A 377 16.66 1.14 3.62
N SER A 378 16.33 0.16 4.47
CA SER A 378 16.54 -1.26 4.17
C SER A 378 15.69 -1.70 2.97
N ALA A 379 14.39 -1.38 2.95
CA ALA A 379 13.53 -1.68 1.82
C ALA A 379 14.04 -1.04 0.52
N MET A 380 14.53 0.20 0.61
CA MET A 380 15.06 0.91 -0.55
C MET A 380 16.35 0.28 -1.09
N ALA A 381 17.32 0.06 -0.21
CA ALA A 381 18.61 -0.53 -0.57
C ALA A 381 18.47 -1.94 -1.16
N GLU A 382 17.54 -2.75 -0.64
CA GLU A 382 17.34 -4.14 -1.07
C GLU A 382 16.58 -4.27 -2.39
N ALA A 383 15.83 -3.25 -2.82
CA ALA A 383 15.03 -3.32 -4.03
C ALA A 383 15.92 -3.51 -5.28
N THR A 384 15.58 -4.51 -6.08
CA THR A 384 16.31 -4.95 -7.28
C THR A 384 15.64 -4.55 -8.59
N VAL A 385 14.37 -4.15 -8.55
CA VAL A 385 13.69 -3.51 -9.68
C VAL A 385 14.43 -2.26 -10.17
N PRO A 386 14.14 -1.76 -11.38
CA PRO A 386 14.66 -0.48 -11.82
C PRO A 386 14.27 0.64 -10.84
N LYS A 387 15.25 1.42 -10.41
CA LYS A 387 15.11 2.56 -9.50
C LYS A 387 15.57 3.83 -10.21
N ILE A 388 14.67 4.78 -10.42
CA ILE A 388 15.02 6.11 -10.93
C ILE A 388 14.77 7.12 -9.83
N SER A 389 15.80 7.90 -9.49
CA SER A 389 15.69 9.01 -8.55
C SER A 389 15.69 10.33 -9.31
N VAL A 390 14.74 11.20 -8.97
CA VAL A 390 14.64 12.56 -9.51
C VAL A 390 14.64 13.52 -8.34
N ILE A 391 15.72 14.26 -8.19
CA ILE A 391 15.81 15.33 -7.19
C ILE A 391 15.10 16.56 -7.78
N VAL A 392 13.87 16.79 -7.31
CA VAL A 392 13.00 17.87 -7.81
C VAL A 392 13.48 19.21 -7.25
N ARG A 393 13.73 19.26 -5.94
CA ARG A 393 14.18 20.48 -5.27
C ARG A 393 15.04 20.18 -4.05
N LYS A 394 14.49 19.91 -2.86
CA LYS A 394 15.31 19.65 -1.67
C LYS A 394 15.66 18.17 -1.56
N ALA A 395 16.91 17.84 -1.24
CA ALA A 395 17.31 16.52 -0.79
C ALA A 395 18.41 16.64 0.26
N TYR A 396 18.00 16.76 1.52
CA TYR A 396 18.93 17.02 2.63
C TYR A 396 19.15 15.80 3.53
N GLY A 397 20.41 15.59 3.90
CA GLY A 397 20.83 14.59 4.89
C GLY A 397 20.25 13.21 4.62
N ALA A 398 19.66 12.60 5.66
CA ALA A 398 19.01 11.30 5.53
C ALA A 398 17.81 11.27 4.57
N GLY A 399 17.26 12.42 4.16
CA GLY A 399 16.25 12.47 3.11
C GLY A 399 16.80 12.10 1.73
N LEU A 400 18.08 12.40 1.45
CA LEU A 400 18.75 11.92 0.25
C LEU A 400 18.88 10.39 0.27
N TYR A 401 19.17 9.81 1.44
CA TYR A 401 19.35 8.37 1.60
C TYR A 401 18.06 7.61 1.33
N THR A 402 16.94 8.06 1.90
CA THR A 402 15.66 7.37 1.78
C THR A 402 15.01 7.52 0.42
N MET A 403 15.32 8.58 -0.32
CA MET A 403 14.77 8.84 -1.66
C MET A 403 15.70 8.36 -2.79
N ALA A 404 16.40 7.25 -2.55
CA ALA A 404 17.29 6.59 -3.51
C ALA A 404 18.35 7.53 -4.11
N GLY A 405 19.00 8.35 -3.28
CA GLY A 405 20.11 9.20 -3.72
C GLY A 405 21.31 8.39 -4.22
N PRO A 406 22.36 9.06 -4.74
CA PRO A 406 23.43 8.40 -5.50
C PRO A 406 24.10 7.21 -4.81
N ALA A 407 24.32 7.29 -3.50
CA ALA A 407 24.97 6.22 -2.72
C ALA A 407 24.11 4.96 -2.54
N PHE A 408 22.82 4.99 -2.90
CA PHE A 408 21.87 3.87 -2.80
C PHE A 408 21.64 3.19 -4.15
N GLU A 409 22.59 3.36 -5.09
CA GLU A 409 22.62 2.72 -6.41
C GLU A 409 21.26 2.75 -7.14
N PRO A 410 20.65 3.94 -7.34
CA PRO A 410 19.62 4.06 -8.36
C PRO A 410 20.24 3.73 -9.72
N ASP A 411 19.44 3.17 -10.65
CA ASP A 411 19.89 2.99 -12.04
C ASP A 411 20.12 4.34 -12.73
N CYS A 412 19.47 5.39 -12.21
CA CYS A 412 19.82 6.77 -12.50
C CYS A 412 19.37 7.73 -11.38
N CYS A 413 20.21 8.69 -11.02
CA CYS A 413 19.89 9.87 -10.23
C CYS A 413 19.90 11.13 -11.12
N LEU A 414 18.72 11.62 -11.48
CA LEU A 414 18.51 12.88 -12.18
C LEU A 414 18.26 14.02 -11.20
N ALA A 415 18.56 15.23 -11.64
CA ALA A 415 18.22 16.44 -10.92
C ALA A 415 17.53 17.45 -11.83
N LEU A 416 16.60 18.22 -11.26
CA LEU A 416 16.10 19.43 -11.91
C LEU A 416 17.02 20.62 -11.58
N PRO A 417 16.99 21.73 -12.34
CA PRO A 417 17.87 22.88 -12.10
C PRO A 417 17.67 23.52 -10.72
N THR A 418 16.52 23.29 -10.09
CA THR A 418 16.19 23.75 -8.72
C THR A 418 16.68 22.83 -7.61
N ALA A 419 17.33 21.72 -7.95
CA ALA A 419 17.79 20.74 -6.99
C ALA A 419 18.87 21.31 -6.05
N GLN A 420 18.76 20.94 -4.77
CA GLN A 420 19.61 21.34 -3.67
C GLN A 420 19.91 20.09 -2.85
N ILE A 421 21.14 19.61 -2.98
CA ILE A 421 21.63 18.42 -2.26
C ILE A 421 22.69 18.89 -1.26
N ALA A 422 22.46 18.61 0.02
CA ALA A 422 23.36 19.01 1.09
C ALA A 422 23.16 18.14 2.35
N VAL A 423 24.05 18.24 3.33
CA VAL A 423 23.89 17.56 4.62
C VAL A 423 22.67 18.09 5.39
N MET A 424 22.43 19.40 5.31
CA MET A 424 21.25 20.05 5.88
C MET A 424 20.94 21.35 5.14
N GLY A 425 19.73 21.88 5.30
CA GLY A 425 19.36 23.15 4.69
C GLY A 425 20.17 24.33 5.26
N PRO A 426 20.37 25.42 4.50
CA PRO A 426 21.24 26.54 4.90
C PRO A 426 20.92 27.15 6.26
N GLU A 427 19.63 27.31 6.57
CA GLU A 427 19.18 27.83 7.86
C GLU A 427 19.57 26.92 9.03
N ALA A 428 19.40 25.61 8.88
CA ALA A 428 19.77 24.63 9.90
C ALA A 428 21.30 24.55 10.04
N ALA A 429 22.04 24.57 8.91
CA ALA A 429 23.50 24.52 8.87
C ALA A 429 24.12 25.68 9.65
N VAL A 430 23.72 26.90 9.34
CA VAL A 430 24.30 28.10 9.93
C VAL A 430 24.02 28.15 11.44
N ASN A 431 22.79 27.85 11.84
CA ASN A 431 22.43 27.82 13.26
C ASN A 431 23.17 26.73 14.02
N ALA A 432 23.38 25.56 13.44
CA ALA A 432 24.10 24.47 14.09
C ALA A 432 25.61 24.76 14.22
N VAL A 433 26.26 25.17 13.13
CA VAL A 433 27.72 25.38 13.09
C VAL A 433 28.12 26.64 13.86
N TYR A 434 27.37 27.73 13.72
CA TYR A 434 27.71 29.02 14.30
C TYR A 434 26.96 29.34 15.59
N ALA A 435 26.23 28.40 16.20
CA ALA A 435 25.44 28.60 17.43
C ALA A 435 26.18 29.41 18.51
N LYS A 436 27.42 28.98 18.85
CA LYS A 436 28.24 29.63 19.87
C LYS A 436 28.62 31.06 19.48
N LYS A 437 28.99 31.28 18.22
CA LYS A 437 29.37 32.59 17.69
C LYS A 437 28.17 33.54 17.66
N ILE A 438 27.02 33.06 17.19
CA ILE A 438 25.76 33.82 17.18
C ILE A 438 25.36 34.23 18.61
N ALA A 439 25.48 33.34 19.59
CA ALA A 439 25.17 33.64 20.98
C ALA A 439 26.10 34.71 21.59
N GLN A 440 27.34 34.82 21.10
CA GLN A 440 28.33 35.80 21.54
C GLN A 440 28.22 37.15 20.82
N LEU A 441 27.54 37.21 19.66
CA LEU A 441 27.35 38.46 18.92
C LEU A 441 26.31 39.36 19.60
N PRO A 442 26.49 40.71 19.51
CA PRO A 442 25.45 41.68 19.85
C PRO A 442 24.16 41.38 19.08
N GLU A 443 23.01 41.60 19.72
CA GLU A 443 21.70 41.25 19.15
C GLU A 443 21.46 41.89 17.77
N GLU A 444 21.93 43.13 17.60
CA GLU A 444 21.83 43.92 16.37
C GLU A 444 22.62 43.31 15.19
N GLU A 445 23.71 42.58 15.47
CA GLU A 445 24.61 42.01 14.45
C GLU A 445 24.25 40.57 14.08
N ARG A 446 23.49 39.87 14.92
CA ARG A 446 23.16 38.45 14.72
C ARG A 446 22.46 38.20 13.39
N SER A 447 21.46 39.02 13.07
CA SER A 447 20.66 38.87 11.84
C SER A 447 21.50 39.04 10.58
N ALA A 448 22.39 40.03 10.55
CA ALA A 448 23.28 40.27 9.42
C ALA A 448 24.29 39.12 9.25
N PHE A 449 24.91 38.67 10.35
CA PHE A 449 25.86 37.55 10.32
C PHE A 449 25.19 36.24 9.87
N ILE A 450 23.97 35.95 10.34
CA ILE A 450 23.21 34.78 9.93
C ILE A 450 22.87 34.85 8.44
N ALA A 451 22.45 36.01 7.94
CA ALA A 451 22.12 36.20 6.52
C ALA A 451 23.36 36.00 5.62
N GLU A 452 24.50 36.58 5.98
CA GLU A 452 25.77 36.42 5.27
C GLU A 452 26.18 34.94 5.19
N LYS A 453 26.20 34.24 6.33
CA LYS A 453 26.58 32.82 6.37
C LYS A 453 25.59 31.89 5.68
N ARG A 454 24.31 32.27 5.63
CA ARG A 454 23.31 31.54 4.84
C ARG A 454 23.58 31.70 3.35
N GLU A 455 23.90 32.90 2.89
CA GLU A 455 24.20 33.16 1.49
C GLU A 455 25.49 32.44 1.04
N GLU A 456 26.53 32.45 1.88
CA GLU A 456 27.77 31.70 1.64
C GLU A 456 27.48 30.19 1.49
N TYR A 457 26.78 29.60 2.46
CA TYR A 457 26.42 28.18 2.41
C TYR A 457 25.51 27.85 1.21
N GLN A 458 24.57 28.74 0.85
CA GLN A 458 23.68 28.56 -0.29
C GLN A 458 24.45 28.53 -1.62
N LYS A 459 25.55 29.27 -1.74
CA LYS A 459 26.43 29.26 -2.93
C LYS A 459 27.21 27.95 -3.07
N ASP A 460 27.52 27.28 -1.95
CA ASP A 460 28.18 25.97 -1.97
C ASP A 460 27.25 24.82 -2.40
N ILE A 461 25.93 25.02 -2.28
CA ILE A 461 24.92 24.07 -2.78
C ILE A 461 24.69 24.32 -4.27
N ASP A 462 25.60 23.79 -5.09
CA ASP A 462 25.52 23.89 -6.54
C ASP A 462 25.34 22.52 -7.20
N ILE A 463 24.18 22.31 -7.83
CA ILE A 463 23.87 21.07 -8.53
C ILE A 463 24.78 20.81 -9.73
N TYR A 464 25.26 21.86 -10.41
CA TYR A 464 26.15 21.71 -11.56
C TYR A 464 27.53 21.24 -11.14
N ARG A 465 28.02 21.68 -9.97
CA ARG A 465 29.22 21.14 -9.34
C ARG A 465 29.06 19.65 -9.02
N LEU A 466 27.92 19.25 -8.46
CA LEU A 466 27.66 17.82 -8.19
C LEU A 466 27.61 17.00 -9.48
N ALA A 467 26.99 17.53 -10.53
CA ALA A 467 26.95 16.89 -11.85
C ALA A 467 28.34 16.80 -12.50
N SER A 468 29.20 17.82 -12.37
CA SER A 468 30.57 17.77 -12.91
C SER A 468 31.46 16.73 -12.22
N GLU A 469 31.14 16.41 -10.97
CA GLU A 469 31.79 15.34 -10.20
C GLU A 469 31.11 13.97 -10.39
N MET A 470 30.15 13.87 -11.32
CA MET A 470 29.38 12.66 -11.63
C MET A 470 28.61 12.09 -10.43
N ILE A 471 28.25 12.93 -9.46
CA ILE A 471 27.43 12.53 -8.31
C ILE A 471 25.98 12.30 -8.73
N VAL A 472 25.48 13.08 -9.70
CA VAL A 472 24.19 12.86 -10.37
C VAL A 472 24.44 12.60 -11.85
N ASP A 473 23.61 11.78 -12.48
CA ASP A 473 23.78 11.36 -13.88
C ASP A 473 23.38 12.45 -14.88
N GLY A 474 22.58 13.42 -14.45
CA GLY A 474 22.17 14.51 -15.32
C GLY A 474 21.32 15.57 -14.62
N VAL A 475 21.53 16.81 -15.05
CA VAL A 475 20.63 17.94 -14.76
C VAL A 475 19.77 18.15 -16.01
N ILE A 476 18.46 17.94 -15.89
CA ILE A 476 17.54 17.98 -17.04
C ILE A 476 16.48 19.08 -16.90
N PRO A 477 16.00 19.67 -18.02
CA PRO A 477 14.85 20.57 -17.98
C PRO A 477 13.61 19.85 -17.46
N ALA A 478 12.82 20.52 -16.63
CA ALA A 478 11.66 19.89 -15.98
C ALA A 478 10.64 19.38 -17.01
N ASP A 479 10.38 20.15 -18.07
CA ASP A 479 9.44 19.77 -19.14
C ASP A 479 9.90 18.57 -19.98
N SER A 480 11.19 18.22 -19.94
CA SER A 480 11.72 17.03 -20.63
C SER A 480 11.66 15.77 -19.76
N LEU A 481 11.26 15.88 -18.49
CA LEU A 481 11.32 14.79 -17.51
C LEU A 481 10.55 13.54 -17.97
N ARG A 482 9.31 13.68 -18.46
CA ARG A 482 8.53 12.54 -18.95
C ARG A 482 9.25 11.79 -20.07
N THR A 483 9.76 12.51 -21.06
CA THR A 483 10.48 11.93 -22.19
C THR A 483 11.73 11.18 -21.74
N GLU A 484 12.46 11.74 -20.76
CA GLU A 484 13.64 11.10 -20.19
C GLU A 484 13.28 9.83 -19.41
N LEU A 485 12.21 9.88 -18.60
CA LEU A 485 11.71 8.72 -17.87
C LEU A 485 11.30 7.59 -18.81
N ILE A 486 10.61 7.89 -19.93
CA ILE A 486 10.23 6.87 -20.93
C ILE A 486 11.47 6.16 -21.48
N LYS A 487 12.50 6.92 -21.88
CA LYS A 487 13.75 6.35 -22.43
C LYS A 487 14.44 5.46 -21.40
N ARG A 488 14.57 5.93 -20.16
CA ARG A 488 15.28 5.22 -19.09
C ARG A 488 14.54 3.98 -18.63
N LEU A 489 13.22 4.07 -18.43
CA LEU A 489 12.40 2.89 -18.11
C LEU A 489 12.58 1.83 -19.19
N ASN A 490 12.42 2.19 -20.47
CA ASN A 490 12.62 1.25 -21.58
C ASN A 490 14.01 0.58 -21.56
N ALA A 491 15.07 1.32 -21.24
CA ALA A 491 16.43 0.79 -21.16
C ALA A 491 16.65 -0.11 -19.92
N TYR A 492 16.11 0.27 -18.76
CA TYR A 492 16.36 -0.42 -17.50
C TYR A 492 15.43 -1.60 -17.24
N MET A 493 14.33 -1.75 -17.98
CA MET A 493 13.40 -2.88 -17.79
C MET A 493 14.03 -4.27 -18.04
N THR A 494 15.20 -4.37 -18.69
CA THR A 494 15.93 -5.64 -18.84
C THR A 494 16.80 -6.00 -17.64
N LYS A 495 16.90 -5.12 -16.64
CA LYS A 495 17.67 -5.36 -15.41
C LYS A 495 17.22 -6.65 -14.73
N TYR A 496 18.22 -7.43 -14.31
CA TYR A 496 18.06 -8.57 -13.42
C TYR A 496 19.24 -8.56 -12.45
N MET A 497 18.94 -8.60 -11.16
CA MET A 497 19.95 -8.51 -10.11
C MET A 497 19.49 -9.34 -8.90
N ILE A 498 20.42 -10.02 -8.26
CA ILE A 498 20.23 -10.60 -6.93
C ILE A 498 21.00 -9.68 -5.98
N PHE A 499 20.31 -9.08 -5.00
CA PHE A 499 20.95 -8.13 -4.09
C PHE A 499 22.06 -8.78 -3.24
N THR A 500 21.75 -9.90 -2.57
CA THR A 500 22.71 -10.67 -1.76
C THR A 500 22.19 -12.08 -1.44
N GLU A 501 23.08 -13.01 -1.06
CA GLU A 501 22.73 -14.40 -0.75
C GLU A 501 22.48 -14.62 0.77
N ARG A 502 21.21 -14.87 1.15
CA ARG A 502 20.82 -15.20 2.54
C ARG A 502 19.41 -15.81 2.59
N LYS A 503 19.05 -16.44 3.73
CA LYS A 503 17.69 -16.97 3.95
C LYS A 503 16.64 -15.86 3.98
N HIS A 504 16.89 -14.83 4.79
CA HIS A 504 16.10 -13.62 4.89
C HIS A 504 16.91 -12.54 5.64
N PRO A 505 16.62 -11.25 5.42
CA PRO A 505 17.16 -10.16 6.23
C PRO A 505 16.72 -10.24 7.69
N VAL A 506 17.40 -9.45 8.53
CA VAL A 506 16.98 -9.11 9.90
C VAL A 506 16.65 -7.62 9.89
N TYR A 507 15.39 -7.29 9.60
CA TYR A 507 14.98 -5.90 9.49
C TYR A 507 14.97 -5.18 10.85
N PRO A 508 15.27 -3.87 10.88
CA PRO A 508 14.99 -3.02 12.02
C PRO A 508 13.50 -3.08 12.37
N VAL A 509 13.17 -3.37 13.64
CA VAL A 509 11.79 -3.52 14.10
C VAL A 509 11.30 -2.24 14.74
#